data_AF-A0A947X051-F1
#
_entry.id   AF-A0A947X051-F1
#
_cell.length_a   1.000
_cell.length_b   1.000
_cell.length_c   1.000
_cell.angle_alpha   90.00
_cell.angle_beta   90.00
_cell.angle_gamma   90.00
#
_symmetry.space_group_name_H-M   'P 1'
#
loop_
_entity.id
_entity.type
_entity.pdbx_description
1 polymer ?
#
loop_
_entity_poly.entity_id
_entity_poly.type
_entity_poly.pdbx_seq_one_letter_code
_entity_poly.pdbx_strand_id
1 'polypeptide(L)'
;MTWEIARASGFVAYGLLAGSVILGLLVSSKLFGRTLSAKSLTFSHEGLAVGALLATITHLVALGMDQYVDFDLQALLLPGAASWQPQAVALGVVAMWMLAIVTVSFYIRSLIGQKTWRFIHYSSFGAFVAACAHGIMAGTDSGNPSALALYGATGGVVVALLIARVALAGESRPPTRPSVPA
;
A
#
# COMPACT_ATOMS: atom_id res chain seq x y z
N MET A 1 15.69 15.81 16.48
CA MET A 1 16.05 15.49 15.07
C MET A 1 15.39 14.19 14.60
N THR A 2 15.37 13.15 15.43
CA THR A 2 14.66 11.86 15.19
C THR A 2 13.19 12.04 14.81
N TRP A 3 12.48 12.91 15.52
CA TRP A 3 11.07 13.22 15.27
C TRP A 3 10.75 13.67 13.83
N GLU A 4 11.50 14.62 13.28
CA GLU A 4 11.28 15.11 11.92
C GLU A 4 11.59 14.03 10.87
N ILE A 5 12.60 13.18 11.14
CA ILE A 5 12.92 12.04 10.28
C ILE A 5 11.77 11.02 10.32
N ALA A 6 11.23 10.71 11.49
CA ALA A 6 10.08 9.82 11.63
C ALA A 6 8.87 10.35 10.84
N ARG A 7 8.53 11.63 10.97
CA ARG A 7 7.43 12.26 10.19
C ARG A 7 7.67 12.20 8.69
N ALA A 8 8.83 12.68 8.23
CA ALA A 8 9.14 12.74 6.80
C ALA A 8 9.18 11.33 6.17
N SER A 9 9.83 10.37 6.83
CA SER A 9 9.90 8.98 6.35
C SER A 9 8.53 8.30 6.33
N GLY A 10 7.63 8.61 7.28
CA GLY A 10 6.25 8.13 7.27
C GLY A 10 5.46 8.61 6.04
N PHE A 11 5.55 9.91 5.71
CA PHE A 11 4.94 10.45 4.50
C PHE A 11 5.52 9.86 3.22
N VAL A 12 6.85 9.69 3.16
CA VAL A 12 7.53 9.07 2.02
C VAL A 12 7.09 7.61 1.86
N ALA A 13 7.05 6.83 2.94
CA ALA A 13 6.58 5.46 2.92
C ALA A 13 5.15 5.35 2.41
N TYR A 14 4.24 6.20 2.92
CA TYR A 14 2.86 6.27 2.45
C TYR A 14 2.76 6.64 0.97
N GLY A 15 3.47 7.68 0.53
CA GLY A 15 3.45 8.14 -0.86
C GLY A 15 3.96 7.09 -1.84
N LEU A 16 5.03 6.37 -1.47
CA LEU A 16 5.58 5.28 -2.28
C LEU A 16 4.62 4.08 -2.34
N LEU A 17 3.99 3.71 -1.23
CA LEU A 17 2.96 2.67 -1.19
C LEU A 17 1.75 3.05 -2.06
N ALA A 18 1.24 4.29 -1.91
CA ALA A 18 0.13 4.80 -2.70
C ALA A 18 0.47 4.80 -4.20
N GLY A 19 1.66 5.30 -4.56
CA GLY A 19 2.15 5.28 -5.93
C GLY A 19 2.25 3.86 -6.50
N SER A 20 2.73 2.90 -5.71
CA SER A 20 2.80 1.49 -6.11
C SER A 20 1.42 0.91 -6.42
N VAL A 21 0.43 1.15 -5.55
CA VAL A 21 -0.97 0.69 -5.73
C VAL A 21 -1.60 1.35 -6.96
N ILE A 22 -1.46 2.67 -7.11
CA ILE A 22 -1.98 3.42 -8.26
C ILE A 22 -1.39 2.89 -9.57
N LEU A 23 -0.06 2.73 -9.63
CA LEU A 23 0.61 2.18 -10.80
C LEU A 23 0.14 0.74 -11.10
N GLY A 24 0.01 -0.10 -10.07
CA GLY A 24 -0.50 -1.46 -10.22
C GLY A 24 -1.92 -1.49 -10.79
N LEU A 25 -2.80 -0.61 -10.33
CA LEU A 25 -4.16 -0.45 -10.86
C LEU A 25 -4.16 0.01 -12.32
N LEU A 26 -3.37 1.02 -12.67
CA LEU A 26 -3.24 1.53 -14.04
C LEU A 26 -2.75 0.43 -15.01
N VAL A 27 -1.75 -0.35 -14.60
CA VAL A 27 -1.23 -1.50 -15.36
C VAL A 27 -2.31 -2.57 -15.53
N SER A 28 -3.01 -2.93 -14.45
CA SER A 28 -4.04 -3.98 -14.48
C SER A 28 -5.28 -3.60 -15.29
N SER A 29 -5.57 -2.30 -15.41
CA SER A 29 -6.71 -1.76 -16.17
C SER A 29 -6.40 -1.54 -17.65
N LYS A 30 -5.17 -1.85 -18.09
CA LYS A 30 -4.68 -1.66 -19.47
C LYS A 30 -4.79 -0.22 -20.00
N LEU A 31 -4.85 0.77 -19.10
CA LEU A 31 -5.02 2.18 -19.46
C LEU A 31 -3.83 2.75 -20.24
N PHE A 32 -2.63 2.18 -20.05
CA PHE A 32 -1.43 2.55 -20.82
C PHE A 32 -1.38 1.96 -22.24
N GLY A 33 -2.28 1.04 -22.60
CA GLY A 33 -2.23 0.37 -23.91
C GLY A 33 -0.86 -0.27 -24.19
N ARG A 34 -0.30 -0.03 -25.39
CA ARG A 34 1.04 -0.48 -25.82
C ARG A 34 2.14 0.59 -25.68
N THR A 35 1.82 1.75 -25.08
CA THR A 35 2.73 2.90 -25.07
C THR A 35 3.97 2.70 -24.21
N LEU A 36 3.87 1.91 -23.14
CA LEU A 36 4.96 1.62 -22.21
C LEU A 36 5.27 0.13 -22.18
N SER A 37 6.57 -0.20 -22.08
CA SER A 37 6.99 -1.59 -22.00
C SER A 37 6.60 -2.21 -20.65
N ALA A 38 6.11 -3.46 -20.68
CA ALA A 38 5.74 -4.19 -19.47
C ALA A 38 6.92 -4.31 -18.48
N LYS A 39 8.15 -4.39 -19.01
CA LYS A 39 9.38 -4.43 -18.20
C LYS A 39 9.57 -3.13 -17.41
N SER A 40 9.41 -1.97 -18.04
CA SER A 40 9.56 -0.67 -17.38
C SER A 40 8.51 -0.49 -16.28
N LEU A 41 7.24 -0.78 -16.58
CA LEU A 41 6.14 -0.68 -15.62
C LEU A 41 6.34 -1.60 -14.41
N THR A 42 6.82 -2.82 -14.64
CA THR A 42 7.11 -3.77 -13.56
C THR A 42 8.27 -3.26 -12.70
N PHE A 43 9.36 -2.78 -13.32
CA PHE A 43 10.51 -2.22 -12.61
C PHE A 43 10.11 -1.02 -11.75
N SER A 44 9.30 -0.09 -12.28
CA SER A 44 8.81 1.05 -11.53
C SER A 44 7.89 0.64 -10.38
N HIS A 45 6.97 -0.31 -10.60
CA HIS A 45 6.06 -0.80 -9.56
C HIS A 45 6.83 -1.50 -8.42
N GLU A 46 7.79 -2.34 -8.77
CA GLU A 46 8.69 -3.01 -7.81
C GLU A 46 9.54 -1.99 -7.05
N GLY A 47 10.15 -1.02 -7.75
CA GLY A 47 10.94 0.04 -7.13
C GLY A 47 10.16 0.88 -6.12
N LEU A 48 8.90 1.20 -6.43
CA LEU A 48 8.01 1.89 -5.48
C LEU A 48 7.70 1.04 -4.24
N ALA A 49 7.44 -0.25 -4.41
CA ALA A 49 7.15 -1.16 -3.29
C ALA A 49 8.37 -1.36 -2.39
N VAL A 50 9.55 -1.60 -2.97
CA VAL A 50 10.82 -1.73 -2.22
C VAL A 50 11.17 -0.41 -1.55
N GLY A 51 11.01 0.72 -2.24
CA GLY A 51 11.21 2.05 -1.67
C GLY A 51 10.29 2.30 -0.47
N ALA A 52 9.00 1.94 -0.57
CA ALA A 52 8.06 2.05 0.53
C ALA A 52 8.50 1.20 1.74
N LEU A 53 8.99 -0.02 1.50
CA LEU A 53 9.50 -0.90 2.56
C LEU A 53 10.73 -0.30 3.25
N LEU A 54 11.69 0.22 2.47
CA LEU A 54 12.88 0.89 3.01
C LEU A 54 12.53 2.14 3.80
N ALA A 55 11.64 2.99 3.28
CA ALA A 55 11.15 4.17 3.99
C ALA A 55 10.42 3.81 5.28
N THR A 56 9.66 2.71 5.27
CA THR A 56 9.03 2.15 6.49
C THR A 56 10.09 1.73 7.50
N ILE A 57 11.14 1.02 7.09
CA ILE A 57 12.25 0.66 7.98
C ILE A 57 12.91 1.92 8.57
N THR A 58 13.16 2.94 7.76
CA THR A 58 13.68 4.23 8.25
C THR A 58 12.75 4.87 9.27
N HIS A 59 11.44 4.82 9.04
CA HIS A 59 10.43 5.30 9.98
C HIS A 59 10.49 4.56 11.32
N LEU A 60 10.55 3.22 11.32
CA LEU A 60 10.67 2.42 12.55
C LEU A 60 11.97 2.71 13.31
N VAL A 61 13.10 2.81 12.60
CA VAL A 61 14.39 3.12 13.22
C VAL A 61 14.35 4.51 13.85
N ALA A 62 13.77 5.50 13.17
CA ALA A 62 13.62 6.84 13.71
C ALA A 62 12.72 6.88 14.96
N LEU A 63 11.63 6.10 14.98
CA LEU A 63 10.76 5.96 16.14
C LEU A 63 11.46 5.28 17.32
N GLY A 64 12.21 4.19 17.08
CA GLY A 64 12.92 3.48 18.14
C GLY A 64 14.13 4.24 18.70
N MET A 65 14.61 5.27 17.99
CA MET A 65 15.64 6.20 18.48
C MET A 65 15.04 7.46 19.13
N ASP A 66 13.72 7.62 19.09
CA ASP A 66 13.07 8.80 19.62
C ASP A 66 13.01 8.76 21.15
N GLN A 67 13.20 9.91 21.80
CA GLN A 67 13.20 10.02 23.27
C GLN A 67 11.91 10.62 23.83
N TYR A 68 10.96 11.03 22.96
CA TYR A 68 9.69 11.60 23.39
C TYR A 68 8.64 10.51 23.65
N VAL A 69 8.64 9.46 22.83
CA VAL A 69 7.78 8.28 23.01
C VAL A 69 8.67 7.04 22.96
N ASP A 70 8.78 6.34 24.08
CA ASP A 70 9.51 5.07 24.16
C ASP A 70 8.72 3.96 23.44
N PHE A 71 9.06 3.76 22.17
CA PHE A 71 8.63 2.59 21.41
C PHE A 71 9.62 1.45 21.61
N ASP A 72 9.21 0.45 22.39
CA ASP A 72 9.96 -0.80 22.49
C ASP A 72 9.76 -1.68 21.25
N LEU A 73 10.54 -2.75 21.15
CA LEU A 73 10.47 -3.67 20.01
C LEU A 73 9.08 -4.32 19.87
N GLN A 74 8.36 -4.50 20.99
CA GLN A 74 7.01 -5.08 20.96
C GLN A 74 6.03 -4.11 20.33
N ALA A 75 6.05 -2.83 20.72
CA ALA A 75 5.21 -1.78 20.16
C ALA A 75 5.42 -1.59 18.66
N LEU A 76 6.64 -1.83 18.15
CA LEU A 76 6.98 -1.73 16.73
C LEU A 76 6.54 -2.95 15.89
N LEU A 77 6.43 -4.14 16.49
CA LEU A 77 6.22 -5.39 15.76
C LEU A 77 4.88 -6.08 16.03
N LEU A 78 4.28 -5.85 17.21
CA LEU A 78 3.05 -6.48 17.65
C LEU A 78 1.89 -5.47 17.64
N PRO A 79 0.83 -5.72 16.86
CA PRO A 79 -0.33 -4.86 16.85
C PRO A 79 -0.95 -4.73 18.26
N GLY A 80 -1.12 -3.48 18.73
CA GLY A 80 -1.76 -3.18 20.01
C GLY A 80 -0.84 -3.23 21.24
N ALA A 81 0.47 -3.51 21.07
CA ALA A 81 1.44 -3.50 22.16
C ALA A 81 1.86 -2.08 22.58
N ALA A 82 1.68 -1.08 21.73
CA ALA A 82 2.04 0.30 22.03
C ALA A 82 1.14 0.91 23.12
N SER A 83 1.75 1.59 24.10
CA SER A 83 1.03 2.34 25.13
C SER A 83 0.42 3.64 24.58
N TRP A 84 1.08 4.25 23.59
CA TRP A 84 0.63 5.46 22.92
C TRP A 84 -0.21 5.12 21.68
N GLN A 85 -1.42 5.69 21.59
CA GLN A 85 -2.35 5.52 20.47
C GLN A 85 -2.46 4.07 19.95
N PRO A 86 -2.75 3.07 20.83
CA PRO A 86 -2.60 1.64 20.53
C PRO A 86 -3.31 1.20 19.25
N GLN A 87 -4.52 1.71 18.99
CA GLN A 87 -5.28 1.35 17.80
C GLN A 87 -4.65 1.92 16.52
N ALA A 88 -4.20 3.18 16.56
CA ALA A 88 -3.57 3.81 15.41
C ALA A 88 -2.22 3.14 15.10
N VAL A 89 -1.41 2.84 16.12
CA VAL A 89 -0.13 2.13 15.95
C VAL A 89 -0.36 0.71 15.44
N ALA A 90 -1.36 -0.01 15.95
CA ALA A 90 -1.72 -1.34 15.45
C ALA A 90 -1.98 -1.37 13.94
N LEU A 91 -2.66 -0.35 13.40
CA LEU A 91 -2.87 -0.21 11.95
C LEU A 91 -1.56 -0.06 11.17
N GLY A 92 -0.61 0.72 11.71
CA GLY A 92 0.72 0.89 11.12
C GLY A 92 1.50 -0.42 11.10
N VAL A 93 1.50 -1.16 12.21
CA VAL A 93 2.15 -2.48 12.31
C VAL A 93 1.53 -3.48 11.33
N VAL A 94 0.20 -3.52 11.22
CA VAL A 94 -0.51 -4.36 10.25
C VAL A 94 -0.14 -3.98 8.81
N ALA A 95 -0.13 -2.68 8.49
CA ALA A 95 0.25 -2.20 7.16
C ALA A 95 1.70 -2.57 6.81
N MET A 96 2.64 -2.41 7.75
CA MET A 96 4.03 -2.81 7.61
C MET A 96 4.15 -4.30 7.29
N TRP A 97 3.48 -5.17 8.06
CA TRP A 97 3.53 -6.61 7.80
C TRP A 97 2.92 -6.99 6.45
N MET A 98 1.79 -6.39 6.08
CA MET A 98 1.19 -6.61 4.75
C MET A 98 2.13 -6.17 3.63
N LEU A 99 2.76 -4.99 3.77
CA LEU A 99 3.75 -4.50 2.80
C LEU A 99 4.94 -5.46 2.69
N ALA A 100 5.50 -5.91 3.81
CA ALA A 100 6.62 -6.85 3.83
C ALA A 100 6.23 -8.19 3.17
N ILE A 101 5.09 -8.76 3.55
CA ILE A 101 4.58 -10.02 3.00
C ILE A 101 4.35 -9.91 1.48
N VAL A 102 3.69 -8.84 1.02
CA VAL A 102 3.45 -8.62 -0.41
C VAL A 102 4.77 -8.50 -1.18
N THR A 103 5.72 -7.71 -0.68
CA THR A 103 7.04 -7.52 -1.31
C THR A 103 7.80 -8.85 -1.38
N VAL A 104 7.91 -9.58 -0.27
CA VAL A 104 8.59 -10.89 -0.25
C VAL A 104 7.90 -11.89 -1.17
N SER A 105 6.56 -11.92 -1.20
CA SER A 105 5.78 -12.83 -2.03
C SER A 105 6.11 -12.72 -3.52
N PHE A 106 6.49 -11.53 -4.00
CA PHE A 106 6.89 -11.32 -5.39
C PHE A 106 8.17 -12.07 -5.76
N TYR A 107 9.15 -12.12 -4.85
CA TYR A 107 10.43 -12.80 -5.06
C TYR A 107 10.31 -14.32 -4.96
N ILE A 108 9.39 -14.82 -4.13
CA ILE A 108 9.14 -16.26 -3.98
C ILE A 108 7.96 -16.78 -4.83
N ARG A 109 7.43 -15.97 -5.75
CA ARG A 109 6.22 -16.29 -6.53
C ARG A 109 6.33 -17.58 -7.36
N SER A 110 7.55 -17.96 -7.77
CA SER A 110 7.82 -19.21 -8.49
C SER A 110 7.63 -20.44 -7.59
N LEU A 111 7.82 -20.29 -6.27
CA LEU A 111 7.66 -21.36 -5.28
C LEU A 111 6.20 -21.50 -4.83
N ILE A 112 5.52 -20.39 -4.54
CA ILE A 112 4.15 -20.39 -4.00
C ILE A 112 3.05 -20.48 -5.07
N GLY A 113 3.42 -20.29 -6.34
CA GLY A 113 2.52 -20.31 -7.48
C GLY A 113 1.71 -19.02 -7.67
N GLN A 114 1.27 -18.81 -8.92
CA GLN A 114 0.61 -17.56 -9.34
C GLN A 114 -0.72 -17.28 -8.63
N LYS A 115 -1.51 -18.32 -8.31
CA LYS A 115 -2.79 -18.17 -7.62
C LYS A 115 -2.60 -17.64 -6.21
N THR A 116 -1.69 -18.24 -5.44
CA THR A 116 -1.36 -17.84 -4.08
C THR A 116 -0.73 -16.45 -4.05
N TRP A 117 0.24 -16.21 -4.93
CA TRP A 117 0.86 -14.89 -5.07
C TRP A 117 -0.19 -13.81 -5.33
N ARG A 118 -1.13 -14.03 -6.25
CA ARG A 118 -2.19 -13.06 -6.55
C ARG A 118 -3.13 -12.82 -5.38
N PHE A 119 -3.47 -13.86 -4.62
CA PHE A 119 -4.27 -13.71 -3.40
C PHE A 119 -3.55 -12.86 -2.36
N ILE A 120 -2.27 -13.14 -2.10
CA ILE A 120 -1.44 -12.33 -1.20
C ILE A 120 -1.33 -10.90 -1.72
N HIS A 121 -1.10 -10.71 -3.01
CA HIS A 121 -0.93 -9.40 -3.62
C HIS A 121 -2.19 -8.52 -3.45
N TYR A 122 -3.39 -9.10 -3.38
CA TYR A 122 -4.61 -8.34 -3.07
C TYR A 122 -4.62 -7.71 -1.67
N SER A 123 -3.83 -8.24 -0.73
CA SER A 123 -3.68 -7.61 0.59
C SER A 123 -3.00 -6.24 0.53
N SER A 124 -2.37 -5.87 -0.60
CA SER A 124 -1.82 -4.51 -0.80
C SER A 124 -2.87 -3.40 -0.67
N PHE A 125 -4.13 -3.67 -1.03
CA PHE A 125 -5.22 -2.72 -0.78
C PHE A 125 -5.48 -2.54 0.72
N GLY A 126 -5.43 -3.63 1.49
CA GLY A 126 -5.50 -3.59 2.95
C GLY A 126 -4.33 -2.81 3.55
N ALA A 127 -3.11 -3.03 3.05
CA ALA A 127 -1.93 -2.30 3.48
C ALA A 127 -2.08 -0.78 3.25
N PHE A 128 -2.57 -0.38 2.07
CA PHE A 128 -2.82 1.02 1.75
C PHE A 128 -3.87 1.66 2.68
N VAL A 129 -5.01 1.00 2.89
CA VAL A 129 -6.07 1.49 3.77
C VAL A 129 -5.58 1.61 5.21
N ALA A 130 -4.89 0.57 5.72
CA ALA A 130 -4.34 0.57 7.06
C ALA A 130 -3.28 1.66 7.25
N ALA A 131 -2.39 1.86 6.27
CA ALA A 131 -1.38 2.93 6.30
C ALA A 131 -2.02 4.33 6.26
N CYS A 132 -3.06 4.51 5.44
CA CYS A 132 -3.82 5.78 5.37
C CYS A 132 -4.48 6.09 6.71
N ALA A 133 -5.20 5.12 7.28
CA ALA A 133 -5.86 5.26 8.57
C ALA A 133 -4.85 5.49 9.71
N HIS A 134 -3.74 4.75 9.72
CA HIS A 134 -2.63 4.98 10.63
C HIS A 134 -2.11 6.43 10.54
N GLY A 135 -1.83 6.93 9.33
CA GLY A 135 -1.37 8.30 9.11
C GLY A 135 -2.34 9.36 9.62
N ILE A 136 -3.63 9.19 9.38
CA ILE A 136 -4.69 10.12 9.84
C ILE A 136 -4.90 10.06 11.36
N MET A 137 -4.75 8.90 11.98
CA MET A 137 -5.04 8.72 13.40
C MET A 137 -3.83 9.03 14.30
N ALA A 138 -2.63 8.63 13.88
CA ALA A 138 -1.40 8.81 14.65
C ALA A 138 -0.59 10.03 14.21
N GLY A 139 -0.75 10.50 12.97
CA GLY A 139 0.04 11.60 12.44
C GLY A 139 -0.27 12.91 13.15
N THR A 140 0.76 13.57 13.66
CA THR A 140 0.64 14.91 14.26
C THR A 140 0.27 16.00 13.24
N ASP A 141 0.45 15.70 11.95
CA ASP A 141 0.08 16.56 10.82
C ASP A 141 -1.35 16.34 10.33
N SER A 142 -2.18 15.56 11.02
CA SER A 142 -3.54 15.26 10.54
C SER A 142 -4.47 16.48 10.50
N GLY A 143 -4.12 17.57 11.16
CA GLY A 143 -4.77 18.88 11.00
C GLY A 143 -4.20 19.75 9.87
N ASN A 144 -3.10 19.33 9.23
CA ASN A 144 -2.46 20.07 8.14
C ASN A 144 -3.22 19.81 6.82
N PRO A 145 -3.74 20.85 6.14
CA PRO A 145 -4.48 20.68 4.89
C PRO A 145 -3.70 19.94 3.80
N SER A 146 -2.37 20.07 3.77
CA SER A 146 -1.54 19.38 2.78
C SER A 146 -1.48 17.86 3.00
N ALA A 147 -1.43 17.42 4.25
CA ALA A 147 -1.47 15.99 4.60
C ALA A 147 -2.84 15.39 4.26
N LEU A 148 -3.92 16.09 4.61
CA LEU A 148 -5.28 15.68 4.27
C LEU A 148 -5.50 15.64 2.75
N ALA A 149 -4.98 16.62 2.01
CA ALA A 149 -5.03 16.62 0.55
C ALA A 149 -4.28 15.42 -0.05
N LEU A 150 -3.12 15.05 0.50
CA LEU A 150 -2.37 13.86 0.06
C LEU A 150 -3.20 12.58 0.27
N TYR A 151 -3.76 12.38 1.47
CA TYR A 151 -4.60 11.20 1.78
C TYR A 151 -5.86 11.16 0.92
N GLY A 152 -6.55 12.30 0.80
CA GLY A 152 -7.78 12.43 0.01
C GLY A 152 -7.54 12.22 -1.48
N ALA A 153 -6.49 12.81 -2.06
CA ALA A 153 -6.18 12.70 -3.47
C ALA A 153 -5.78 11.26 -3.84
N THR A 154 -4.86 10.66 -3.08
CA THR A 154 -4.42 9.28 -3.35
C THR A 154 -5.56 8.27 -3.14
N GLY A 155 -6.35 8.41 -2.07
CA GLY A 155 -7.55 7.60 -1.83
C GLY A 155 -8.57 7.74 -2.96
N GLY A 156 -8.85 8.98 -3.39
CA GLY A 156 -9.76 9.27 -4.50
C GLY A 156 -9.31 8.64 -5.82
N VAL A 157 -8.02 8.74 -6.16
CA VAL A 157 -7.46 8.10 -7.36
C VAL A 157 -7.58 6.58 -7.28
N VAL A 158 -7.24 5.97 -6.15
CA VAL A 158 -7.36 4.51 -5.96
C VAL A 158 -8.80 4.04 -6.13
N VAL A 159 -9.77 4.74 -5.53
CA VAL A 159 -11.21 4.43 -5.67
C VAL A 159 -11.67 4.58 -7.11
N ALA A 160 -11.33 5.70 -7.76
CA ALA A 160 -11.70 5.94 -9.16
C ALA A 160 -11.15 4.85 -10.09
N LEU A 161 -9.88 4.46 -9.92
CA LEU A 161 -9.26 3.39 -10.70
C LEU A 161 -9.85 2.00 -10.41
N LEU A 162 -10.22 1.71 -9.17
CA LEU A 162 -10.94 0.48 -8.80
C LEU A 162 -12.30 0.40 -9.49
N ILE A 163 -13.07 1.50 -9.47
CA ILE A 163 -14.38 1.58 -10.16
C ILE A 163 -14.19 1.37 -11.66
N ALA A 164 -13.24 2.09 -12.29
CA ALA A 164 -12.95 1.97 -13.71
C ALA A 164 -12.56 0.53 -14.09
N ARG A 165 -11.72 -0.12 -13.27
CA ARG A 165 -11.32 -1.52 -13.47
C ARG A 165 -12.51 -2.47 -13.46
N VAL A 166 -13.41 -2.33 -12.49
CA VAL A 166 -14.60 -3.21 -12.37
C VAL A 166 -15.55 -2.99 -13.54
N ALA A 167 -15.75 -1.74 -13.97
CA ALA A 167 -16.57 -1.40 -15.13
C ALA A 167 -16.02 -2.03 -16.42
N LEU A 168 -14.73 -1.86 -16.71
CA LEU A 168 -14.07 -2.41 -17.90
C LEU A 168 -14.05 -3.95 -17.93
N ALA A 169 -13.99 -4.59 -16.75
CA ALA A 169 -14.08 -6.04 -16.65
C ALA A 169 -15.49 -6.57 -17.00
N GLY A 170 -16.54 -5.79 -16.69
CA GLY A 170 -17.93 -6.14 -17.01
C GLY A 170 -18.24 -6.10 -18.50
N GLU A 171 -17.67 -5.14 -19.23
CA GLU A 171 -17.85 -4.99 -20.69
C GLU A 171 -17.21 -6.13 -21.51
N SER A 172 -16.20 -6.80 -20.94
CA SER A 172 -15.45 -7.88 -21.61
C SER A 172 -16.16 -9.25 -21.59
N ARG A 173 -17.37 -9.35 -21.01
CA ARG A 173 -18.11 -10.62 -20.91
C ARG A 173 -18.81 -10.91 -22.25
N PRO A 174 -18.49 -12.02 -22.96
CA PRO A 174 -19.13 -12.30 -24.24
C PRO A 174 -20.64 -12.51 -24.06
N PRO A 175 -21.48 -12.09 -25.02
CA PRO A 175 -22.92 -12.34 -24.97
C PRO A 175 -23.17 -13.84 -24.84
N THR A 176 -24.00 -14.23 -23.87
CA THR A 176 -24.48 -15.61 -23.71
C THR A 176 -25.08 -16.07 -25.03
N ARG A 177 -24.44 -17.05 -25.69
CA ARG A 177 -25.00 -17.65 -26.90
C ARG A 177 -26.37 -18.26 -26.54
N PRO A 178 -27.42 -18.02 -27.34
CA PRO A 178 -28.69 -18.70 -27.15
C PRO A 178 -28.48 -20.21 -27.20
N SER A 179 -29.02 -20.94 -26.22
CA SER A 179 -29.07 -22.40 -26.26
C SER A 179 -29.93 -22.82 -27.45
N VAL A 180 -29.34 -23.52 -28.42
CA VAL A 180 -30.09 -24.14 -29.53
C VAL A 180 -30.91 -25.29 -28.92
N PRO A 181 -32.25 -25.30 -29.06
CA PRO A 181 -33.07 -26.45 -28.66
C PRO A 181 -32.73 -27.67 -29.52
N ALA A 182 -32.72 -28.85 -28.90
CA ALA A 182 -32.50 -30.15 -29.55
C ALA A 182 -33.71 -30.60 -30.39
#